data_AF-A0A7J4MI23-F1
#
_entry.id   AF-A0A7J4MI23-F1
#
_cell.length_a   1.000
_cell.length_b   1.000
_cell.length_c   1.000
_cell.angle_alpha   90.00
_cell.angle_beta   90.00
_cell.angle_gamma   90.00
#
_symmetry.space_group_name_H-M   'P 1'
#
loop_
_entity.id
_entity.type
_entity.pdbx_description
1 polymer ?
#
loop_
_entity_poly.entity_id
_entity_poly.type
_entity_poly.pdbx_seq_one_letter_code
_entity_poly.pdbx_strand_id
1 'polypeptide(L)'
;LKEAHRISGYSGLVVTKLDVLGGLDEIKICIGYELDGNPISHFPTRASEVERCIAVYETHPGFPALADEDWIDMAERSRKDGTGYDAMPGEVKNIVDRIEVLSGIPVVSVGVGPDRRASIAKVGGPFDIEWDEATF
;
A
#
# COMPACT_ATOMS: atom_id res chain seq x y z
N LEU A 1 -5.37 4.65 8.82
CA LEU A 1 -4.26 5.20 8.00
C LEU A 1 -4.18 6.73 8.10
N LYS A 2 -5.21 7.48 7.65
CA LYS A 2 -5.25 8.96 7.72
C LYS A 2 -4.96 9.51 9.12
N GLU A 3 -5.59 8.93 10.14
CA GLU A 3 -5.37 9.37 11.53
C GLU A 3 -3.93 9.09 12.02
N ALA A 4 -3.36 7.96 11.65
CA ALA A 4 -1.96 7.66 11.97
C ALA A 4 -1.00 8.65 11.29
N HIS A 5 -1.28 9.08 10.06
CA HIS A 5 -0.51 10.12 9.39
C HIS A 5 -0.61 11.46 10.12
N ARG A 6 -1.83 11.87 10.51
CA ARG A 6 -2.07 13.11 11.25
C ARG A 6 -1.25 13.17 12.55
N ILE A 7 -1.06 12.04 13.22
CA ILE A 7 -0.33 11.95 14.49
C ILE A 7 1.18 11.83 14.27
N SER A 8 1.62 11.00 13.31
CA SER A 8 3.04 10.64 13.14
C SER A 8 3.78 11.48 12.08
N GLY A 9 3.07 12.13 11.16
CA GLY A 9 3.67 13.00 10.14
C GLY A 9 4.58 12.30 9.14
N TYR A 10 4.41 11.00 8.89
CA TYR A 10 5.26 10.27 7.94
C TYR A 10 5.09 10.77 6.50
N SER A 11 6.19 10.90 5.77
CA SER A 11 6.21 11.44 4.40
C SER A 11 5.89 10.41 3.31
N GLY A 12 5.85 9.13 3.65
CA GLY A 12 5.56 8.05 2.73
C GLY A 12 5.17 6.75 3.42
N LEU A 13 4.55 5.86 2.65
CA LEU A 13 4.08 4.55 3.08
C LEU A 13 4.97 3.44 2.51
N VAL A 14 5.35 2.51 3.38
CA VAL A 14 5.83 1.20 2.96
C VAL A 14 4.69 0.22 3.16
N VAL A 15 4.06 -0.21 2.06
CA VAL A 15 3.01 -1.23 2.10
C VAL A 15 3.68 -2.60 2.22
N THR A 16 3.18 -3.48 3.05
CA THR A 16 3.77 -4.82 3.24
C THR A 16 2.71 -5.88 3.05
N LYS A 17 3.15 -7.10 2.76
CA LYS A 17 2.28 -8.27 2.57
C LYS A 17 1.26 -8.06 1.47
N LEU A 18 1.64 -7.46 0.34
CA LEU A 18 0.70 -7.32 -0.79
C LEU A 18 0.36 -8.69 -1.40
N ASP A 19 1.32 -9.61 -1.39
CA ASP A 19 1.21 -10.99 -1.86
C ASP A 19 0.03 -11.75 -1.25
N VAL A 20 -0.30 -11.50 0.02
CA VAL A 20 -1.38 -12.20 0.72
C VAL A 20 -2.78 -11.86 0.21
N LEU A 21 -2.92 -10.80 -0.59
CA LEU A 21 -4.18 -10.44 -1.25
C LEU A 21 -4.41 -11.23 -2.53
N GLY A 22 -3.39 -11.95 -3.03
CA GLY A 22 -3.49 -12.79 -4.21
C GLY A 22 -4.46 -13.96 -3.98
N GLY A 23 -5.31 -14.21 -4.97
CA GLY A 23 -6.33 -15.27 -4.96
C GLY A 23 -7.67 -14.83 -4.38
N LEU A 24 -7.80 -13.58 -3.93
CA LEU A 24 -9.10 -13.00 -3.60
C LEU A 24 -9.86 -12.61 -4.87
N ASP A 25 -11.16 -12.81 -4.89
CA ASP A 25 -12.03 -12.31 -5.97
C ASP A 25 -12.26 -10.79 -5.87
N GLU A 26 -12.32 -10.28 -4.63
CA GLU A 26 -12.56 -8.87 -4.33
C GLU A 26 -11.68 -8.39 -3.16
N ILE A 27 -11.26 -7.13 -3.24
CA ILE A 27 -10.50 -6.43 -2.20
C ILE A 27 -11.33 -5.25 -1.72
N LYS A 28 -11.58 -5.17 -0.41
CA LYS A 28 -12.36 -4.10 0.21
C LYS A 28 -11.44 -3.13 0.96
N ILE A 29 -11.49 -1.86 0.57
CA ILE A 29 -10.74 -0.80 1.24
C ILE A 29 -11.73 0.04 2.05
N CYS A 30 -11.49 0.15 3.37
CA CYS A 30 -12.29 1.01 4.23
C CYS A 30 -11.98 2.48 3.93
N ILE A 31 -12.98 3.23 3.47
CA ILE A 31 -12.87 4.63 3.05
C ILE A 31 -13.42 5.63 4.07
N GLY A 32 -14.15 5.13 5.07
CA GLY A 32 -14.76 5.93 6.13
C GLY A 32 -15.59 5.06 7.08
N TYR A 33 -16.32 5.72 7.98
CA TYR A 33 -17.15 5.03 8.96
C TYR A 33 -18.52 5.70 9.08
N GLU A 34 -19.48 4.97 9.60
CA GLU A 34 -20.75 5.50 10.11
C GLU A 34 -20.78 5.27 11.62
N LEU A 35 -21.11 6.32 12.37
CA LEU A 35 -21.28 6.27 13.82
C LEU A 35 -22.67 6.80 14.18
N ASP A 36 -23.49 5.92 14.77
CA ASP A 36 -24.85 6.25 15.21
C ASP A 36 -25.69 6.94 14.09
N GLY A 37 -25.60 6.41 12.86
CA GLY A 37 -26.30 6.94 11.67
C GLY A 37 -25.64 8.13 10.97
N ASN A 38 -24.49 8.62 11.47
CA ASN A 38 -23.80 9.77 10.91
C ASN A 38 -22.48 9.37 10.22
N PRO A 39 -22.24 9.79 8.97
CA PRO A 39 -20.98 9.52 8.30
C PRO A 39 -19.83 10.31 8.93
N ILE A 40 -18.73 9.63 9.21
CA ILE A 40 -17.49 10.22 9.71
C ILE A 40 -16.30 9.79 8.83
N SER A 41 -15.39 10.72 8.60
CA SER A 41 -14.18 10.52 7.77
C SER A 41 -12.90 10.32 8.59
N HIS A 42 -13.01 10.32 9.92
CA HIS A 42 -11.91 10.14 10.86
C HIS A 42 -12.14 8.92 11.73
N PHE A 43 -11.05 8.38 12.28
CA PHE A 43 -11.14 7.27 13.22
C PHE A 43 -11.62 7.80 14.59
N PRO A 44 -12.62 7.17 15.24
CA PRO A 44 -13.09 7.63 16.55
C PRO A 44 -12.00 7.58 17.62
N THR A 45 -12.09 8.47 18.60
CA THR A 45 -11.08 8.57 19.66
C THR A 45 -11.40 7.72 20.89
N ARG A 46 -12.68 7.36 21.08
CA ARG A 46 -13.16 6.60 22.24
C ARG A 46 -13.42 5.16 21.84
N ALA A 47 -12.95 4.20 22.66
CA ALA A 47 -13.19 2.78 22.40
C ALA A 47 -14.68 2.44 22.26
N SER A 48 -15.55 3.09 23.05
CA SER A 48 -17.00 2.90 22.95
C SER A 48 -17.61 3.39 21.64
N GLU A 49 -17.02 4.39 20.97
CA GLU A 49 -17.44 4.85 19.65
C GLU A 49 -16.94 3.89 18.56
N VAL A 50 -15.71 3.39 18.69
CA VAL A 50 -15.14 2.39 17.77
C VAL A 50 -15.98 1.12 17.74
N GLU A 51 -16.47 0.67 18.89
CA GLU A 51 -17.34 -0.52 19.00
C GLU A 51 -18.65 -0.41 18.20
N ARG A 52 -19.20 0.81 18.08
CA ARG A 52 -20.45 1.07 17.33
C ARG A 52 -20.22 1.52 15.90
N CYS A 53 -18.96 1.71 15.48
CA CYS A 53 -18.66 2.19 14.14
C CYS A 53 -18.83 1.10 13.10
N ILE A 54 -19.49 1.45 12.00
CA ILE A 54 -19.65 0.59 10.84
C ILE A 54 -18.70 1.10 9.76
N ALA A 55 -17.82 0.23 9.27
CA ALA A 55 -16.90 0.57 8.18
C ALA A 55 -17.63 0.69 6.84
N VAL A 56 -17.33 1.76 6.10
CA VAL A 56 -17.80 1.97 4.74
C VAL A 56 -16.68 1.57 3.78
N TYR A 57 -16.98 0.66 2.85
CA TYR A 57 -16.00 0.06 1.95
C TYR A 57 -16.17 0.48 0.50
N GLU A 58 -15.05 0.70 -0.16
CA GLU A 58 -14.94 0.62 -1.63
C GLU A 58 -14.47 -0.79 -2.00
N THR A 59 -15.05 -1.36 -3.06
CA THR A 59 -14.72 -2.72 -3.52
C THR A 59 -13.97 -2.66 -4.85
N HIS A 60 -12.85 -3.35 -4.91
CA HIS A 60 -12.02 -3.49 -6.10
C HIS A 60 -11.96 -4.96 -6.53
N PRO A 61 -11.78 -5.25 -7.83
CA PRO A 61 -11.39 -6.58 -8.26
C PRO A 61 -10.13 -7.03 -7.52
N GLY A 62 -10.11 -8.28 -7.07
CA GLY A 62 -8.88 -8.92 -6.63
C GLY A 62 -7.99 -9.30 -7.81
N PHE A 63 -6.95 -10.08 -7.53
CA PHE A 63 -6.01 -10.53 -8.55
C PHE A 63 -5.56 -11.97 -8.27
N PRO A 64 -5.14 -12.74 -9.29
CA PRO A 64 -4.68 -14.11 -9.11
C PRO A 64 -3.52 -14.22 -8.11
N ALA A 65 -3.48 -15.31 -7.34
CA ALA A 65 -2.31 -15.64 -6.54
C ALA A 65 -1.10 -15.88 -7.46
N LEU A 66 0.06 -15.36 -7.06
CA LEU A 66 1.34 -15.60 -7.71
C LEU A 66 2.22 -16.45 -6.78
N ALA A 67 3.14 -17.22 -7.37
CA ALA A 67 4.12 -17.95 -6.57
C ALA A 67 5.17 -16.99 -5.96
N ASP A 68 5.83 -17.41 -4.90
CA ASP A 68 6.88 -16.62 -4.25
C ASP A 68 8.01 -16.27 -5.24
N GLU A 69 8.37 -17.23 -6.11
CA GLU A 69 9.36 -17.03 -7.17
C GLU A 69 8.94 -15.95 -8.17
N ASP A 70 7.66 -15.89 -8.55
CA ASP A 70 7.15 -14.88 -9.50
C ASP A 70 7.25 -13.47 -8.90
N TRP A 71 6.93 -13.31 -7.61
CA TRP A 71 7.08 -12.05 -6.89
C TRP A 71 8.53 -11.60 -6.82
N ILE A 72 9.45 -12.53 -6.55
CA ILE A 72 10.90 -12.27 -6.48
C ILE A 72 11.43 -11.86 -7.84
N ASP A 73 11.15 -12.65 -8.89
CA ASP A 73 11.62 -12.39 -10.26
C ASP A 73 11.13 -11.02 -10.76
N MET A 74 9.87 -10.68 -10.47
CA MET A 74 9.31 -9.37 -10.79
C MET A 74 10.04 -8.25 -10.03
N ALA A 75 10.30 -8.41 -8.74
CA ALA A 75 11.00 -7.41 -7.95
C ALA A 75 12.46 -7.24 -8.40
N GLU A 76 13.13 -8.32 -8.81
CA GLU A 76 14.48 -8.27 -9.38
C GLU A 76 14.50 -7.57 -10.74
N ARG A 77 13.54 -7.86 -11.64
CA ARG A 77 13.39 -7.14 -12.91
C ARG A 77 13.17 -5.64 -12.68
N SER A 78 12.28 -5.29 -11.76
CA SER A 78 12.00 -3.90 -11.40
C SER A 78 13.26 -3.12 -11.03
N ARG A 79 14.13 -3.73 -10.20
CA ARG A 79 15.41 -3.14 -9.79
C ARG A 79 16.41 -3.04 -10.94
N LYS A 80 16.50 -4.09 -11.76
CA LYS A 80 17.46 -4.16 -12.87
C LYS A 80 17.13 -3.14 -13.96
N ASP A 81 15.85 -3.00 -14.27
CA ASP A 81 15.37 -2.19 -15.40
C ASP A 81 14.92 -0.79 -14.95
N GLY A 82 14.87 -0.51 -13.65
CA GLY A 82 14.47 0.78 -13.09
C GLY A 82 12.99 1.11 -13.31
N THR A 83 12.12 0.11 -13.40
CA THR A 83 10.69 0.30 -13.74
C THR A 83 9.79 0.50 -12.53
N GLY A 84 10.26 0.19 -11.31
CA GLY A 84 9.49 0.32 -10.08
C GLY A 84 8.14 -0.41 -10.16
N TYR A 85 7.05 0.31 -9.87
CA TYR A 85 5.69 -0.26 -9.85
C TYR A 85 5.16 -0.69 -11.22
N ASP A 86 5.77 -0.24 -12.32
CA ASP A 86 5.39 -0.69 -13.66
C ASP A 86 5.81 -2.14 -13.94
N ALA A 87 6.64 -2.74 -13.07
CA ALA A 87 6.90 -4.17 -13.10
C ALA A 87 5.68 -5.01 -12.64
N MET A 88 4.75 -4.42 -11.89
CA MET A 88 3.60 -5.13 -11.33
C MET A 88 2.51 -5.38 -12.38
N PRO A 89 1.75 -6.48 -12.26
CA PRO A 89 0.50 -6.62 -12.98
C PRO A 89 -0.43 -5.42 -12.71
N GLY A 90 -1.18 -5.00 -13.73
CA GLY A 90 -2.02 -3.80 -13.62
C GLY A 90 -3.02 -3.85 -12.46
N GLU A 91 -3.62 -5.01 -12.19
CA GLU A 91 -4.55 -5.19 -11.07
C GLU A 91 -3.88 -4.97 -9.71
N VAL A 92 -2.66 -5.48 -9.54
CA VAL A 92 -1.85 -5.32 -8.33
C VAL A 92 -1.48 -3.86 -8.14
N LYS A 93 -0.99 -3.22 -9.21
CA LYS A 93 -0.63 -1.79 -9.21
C LYS A 93 -1.83 -0.90 -8.86
N ASN A 94 -3.02 -1.21 -9.40
CA ASN A 94 -4.24 -0.44 -9.14
C ASN A 94 -4.59 -0.40 -7.64
N ILE A 95 -4.34 -1.47 -6.89
CA ILE A 95 -4.55 -1.49 -5.43
C ILE A 95 -3.58 -0.55 -4.73
N VAL A 96 -2.30 -0.57 -5.11
CA VAL A 96 -1.27 0.33 -4.56
C VAL A 96 -1.61 1.79 -4.87
N ASP A 97 -1.94 2.09 -6.12
CA ASP A 97 -2.35 3.43 -6.56
C ASP A 97 -3.60 3.91 -5.81
N ARG A 98 -4.55 3.00 -5.55
CA ARG A 98 -5.76 3.35 -4.80
C ARG A 98 -5.46 3.66 -3.34
N ILE A 99 -4.55 2.92 -2.69
CA ILE A 99 -4.10 3.24 -1.32
C ILE A 99 -3.46 4.63 -1.27
N GLU A 100 -2.60 4.97 -2.25
CA GLU A 100 -1.98 6.30 -2.37
C GLU A 100 -3.05 7.39 -2.51
N VAL A 101 -4.01 7.23 -3.43
CA VAL A 101 -5.11 8.19 -3.64
C VAL A 101 -5.99 8.36 -2.40
N LEU A 102 -6.40 7.26 -1.78
CA LEU A 102 -7.31 7.31 -0.62
C LEU A 102 -6.64 7.89 0.62
N SER A 103 -5.35 7.59 0.83
CA SER A 103 -4.59 8.09 1.96
C SER A 103 -4.13 9.53 1.76
N GLY A 104 -3.89 9.94 0.51
CA GLY A 104 -3.23 11.21 0.18
C GLY A 104 -1.73 11.20 0.49
N ILE A 105 -1.14 10.02 0.66
CA ILE A 105 0.24 9.83 1.12
C ILE A 105 0.99 8.97 0.11
N PRO A 106 2.18 9.39 -0.37
CA PRO A 106 2.94 8.61 -1.32
C PRO A 106 3.23 7.20 -0.81
N VAL A 107 2.94 6.18 -1.61
CA VAL A 107 3.46 4.83 -1.37
C VAL A 107 4.85 4.78 -2.01
N VAL A 108 5.88 4.57 -1.20
CA VAL A 108 7.29 4.69 -1.60
C VAL A 108 7.97 3.35 -1.80
N SER A 109 7.44 2.29 -1.18
CA SER A 109 7.88 0.92 -1.37
C SER A 109 6.75 -0.06 -1.05
N VAL A 110 6.79 -1.22 -1.69
CA VAL A 110 5.83 -2.31 -1.48
C VAL A 110 6.58 -3.62 -1.28
N GLY A 111 6.30 -4.29 -0.16
CA GLY A 111 6.72 -5.66 0.11
C GLY A 111 5.73 -6.66 -0.49
N VAL A 112 6.23 -7.53 -1.35
CA VAL A 112 5.48 -8.50 -2.16
C VAL A 112 5.85 -9.94 -1.81
N GLY A 113 6.35 -10.18 -0.60
CA GLY A 113 6.68 -11.51 -0.12
C GLY A 113 7.59 -11.47 1.12
N PRO A 114 7.87 -12.63 1.73
CA PRO A 114 8.69 -12.73 2.92
C PRO A 114 10.21 -12.66 2.65
N ASP A 115 10.66 -12.98 1.42
CA ASP A 115 12.07 -12.88 1.03
C ASP A 115 12.52 -11.41 1.02
N ARG A 116 13.75 -11.14 1.45
CA ARG A 116 14.35 -9.79 1.42
C ARG A 116 14.33 -9.15 0.03
N ARG A 117 14.31 -9.97 -1.03
CA ARG A 117 14.29 -9.55 -2.44
C ARG A 117 12.88 -9.28 -2.94
N ALA A 118 11.84 -9.67 -2.22
CA ALA A 118 10.44 -9.46 -2.58
C ALA A 118 9.95 -8.07 -2.15
N SER A 119 10.58 -7.02 -2.69
CA SER A 119 10.20 -5.63 -2.44
C SER A 119 10.48 -4.75 -3.66
N ILE A 120 9.52 -3.89 -3.99
CA ILE A 120 9.61 -2.96 -5.12
C ILE A 120 9.54 -1.53 -4.58
N ALA A 121 10.53 -0.71 -4.92
CA ALA A 121 10.54 0.72 -4.63
C ALA A 121 9.89 1.51 -5.76
N LYS A 122 9.31 2.69 -5.44
CA LYS A 122 8.79 3.62 -6.44
C LYS A 122 9.95 4.32 -7.15
N VAL A 123 9.86 4.46 -8.47
CA VAL A 123 10.83 5.26 -9.26
C VAL A 123 10.72 6.74 -8.90
N GLY A 124 11.85 7.43 -8.80
CA GLY A 124 11.97 8.79 -8.28
C GLY A 124 11.62 8.87 -6.78
N GLY A 125 11.65 7.74 -6.08
CA GLY A 125 11.31 7.65 -4.67
C GLY A 125 12.47 8.02 -3.74
N PRO A 126 12.24 8.02 -2.42
CA PRO A 126 13.29 8.32 -1.43
C PRO A 126 14.43 7.29 -1.36
N PHE A 127 14.31 6.17 -2.08
CA PHE A 127 15.33 5.13 -2.15
C PHE A 127 16.19 5.23 -3.42
N ASP A 128 15.81 6.07 -4.38
CA ASP A 128 16.57 6.32 -5.60
C ASP A 128 17.61 7.40 -5.32
N ILE A 129 18.61 7.04 -4.52
CA ILE A 129 19.71 7.92 -4.13
C ILE A 129 20.84 7.72 -5.13
N GLU A 130 21.18 8.77 -5.89
CA GLU A 130 22.45 8.82 -6.61
C GLU A 130 23.56 8.98 -5.56
N TRP A 131 24.44 7.98 -5.46
CA TRP A 131 25.59 7.99 -4.56
C TRP A 131 26.74 8.85 -5.11
N ASP A 132 26.40 9.98 -5.72
CA ASP A 132 27.38 10.93 -6.21
C ASP A 132 27.71 11.89 -5.06
N GLU A 133 28.88 11.61 -4.47
CA GLU A 133 29.54 12.31 -3.37
C GLU A 133 29.08 11.91 -1.95
N ALA A 134 29.97 11.18 -1.28
CA ALA A 134 29.94 11.02 0.16
C ALA A 134 29.96 12.40 0.84
N THR A 135 28.81 12.84 1.35
CA THR A 135 28.77 13.95 2.31
C THR A 135 29.33 13.46 3.64
N PHE A 136 30.58 13.87 3.93
CA PHE A 136 31.17 13.86 5.27
C PHE A 136 30.61 15.01 6.10
#